data_AF-A0A6P5G4P6-F1
#
_entry.id   AF-A0A6P5G4P6-F1
#
_cell.length_a   1.000
_cell.length_b   1.000
_cell.length_c   1.000
_cell.angle_alpha   90.00
_cell.angle_beta   90.00
_cell.angle_gamma   90.00
#
_symmetry.space_group_name_H-M   'P 1'
#
loop_
_entity.id
_entity.type
_entity.pdbx_description
1 polymer ?
#
loop_
_entity_poly.entity_id
_entity_poly.type
_entity_poly.pdbx_seq_one_letter_code
_entity_poly.pdbx_strand_id
1 'polypeptide(L)'
;MSGSARDGGRDLAGNGGREVAVAADGGGRSGVVLREEEEDLEVKLRRIMDNVPVRVSNTSGSSAGSGSGDFHQYRQMRRREQDRLSRMDTDYQKRKAIAEFNMRREERLKAAEERTAKKRLKRQKKKQKKKEKKTKTNNDVEEPKDEGVEEPDVDGFSDDSGDSKEEGEELKQ
;
A
#
# COMPACT_ATOMS: atom_id res chain seq x y z
N MET A 1 26.23 29.89 -54.34
CA MET A 1 27.32 29.01 -54.84
C MET A 1 28.09 28.60 -53.59
N SER A 2 28.14 27.37 -53.09
CA SER A 2 28.20 26.03 -53.68
C SER A 2 27.84 25.02 -52.56
N GLY A 3 27.02 24.00 -52.83
CA GLY A 3 27.45 22.59 -52.88
C GLY A 3 27.50 21.93 -51.49
N SER A 4 26.41 21.34 -50.97
CA SER A 4 26.00 19.92 -51.12
C SER A 4 26.99 18.87 -50.56
N ALA A 5 26.69 18.36 -49.36
CA ALA A 5 26.92 16.96 -49.01
C ALA A 5 25.84 16.53 -48.01
N ARG A 6 24.88 15.76 -48.51
CA ARG A 6 23.96 14.94 -47.71
C ARG A 6 24.75 13.70 -47.34
N ASP A 7 24.97 13.44 -46.06
CA ASP A 7 25.46 12.14 -45.61
C ASP A 7 24.36 11.42 -44.85
N GLY A 8 24.24 10.14 -45.16
CA GLY A 8 23.01 9.36 -45.07
C GLY A 8 22.64 8.99 -43.65
N GLY A 9 21.38 9.25 -43.31
CA GLY A 9 20.68 8.58 -42.23
C GLY A 9 20.78 7.07 -42.43
N ARG A 10 21.44 6.41 -41.48
CA ARG A 10 21.46 4.95 -41.38
C ARG A 10 20.51 4.59 -40.25
N ASP A 11 19.22 4.62 -40.58
CA ASP A 11 18.16 4.01 -39.79
C ASP A 11 18.45 2.50 -39.73
N LEU A 12 19.00 2.05 -38.60
CA LEU A 12 19.09 0.63 -38.32
C LEU A 12 17.70 0.14 -37.95
N ALA A 13 17.08 -0.46 -38.97
CA ALA A 13 15.84 -1.20 -38.94
C ALA A 13 15.72 -2.09 -37.71
N GLY A 14 14.49 -2.12 -37.17
CA GLY A 14 14.12 -2.86 -35.98
C GLY A 14 14.57 -4.30 -36.00
N ASN A 15 15.16 -4.72 -34.88
CA ASN A 15 15.28 -6.14 -34.58
C ASN A 15 13.90 -6.59 -34.11
N GLY A 16 13.11 -7.05 -35.09
CA GLY A 16 11.78 -7.62 -34.89
C GLY A 16 11.82 -8.70 -33.82
N GLY A 17 10.77 -8.71 -33.00
CA GLY A 17 10.55 -9.71 -31.98
C GLY A 17 10.77 -11.09 -32.57
N ARG A 18 11.69 -11.84 -31.96
CA ARG A 18 11.76 -13.27 -32.16
C ARG A 18 10.56 -13.86 -31.42
N GLU A 19 9.43 -13.83 -32.12
CA GLU A 19 8.22 -14.56 -31.81
C GLU A 19 8.59 -16.04 -31.71
N VAL A 20 8.83 -16.49 -30.48
CA VAL A 20 8.80 -17.90 -30.14
C VAL A 20 7.37 -18.35 -30.39
N ALA A 21 7.17 -19.07 -31.50
CA ALA A 21 5.95 -19.78 -31.79
C ALA A 21 5.69 -20.77 -30.64
N VAL A 22 4.84 -20.37 -29.69
CA VAL A 22 4.25 -21.27 -28.72
C VAL A 22 3.22 -22.06 -29.50
N ALA A 23 3.63 -23.26 -29.93
CA ALA A 23 2.72 -24.26 -30.46
C ALA A 23 1.62 -24.49 -29.41
N ALA A 24 0.41 -24.09 -29.75
CA ALA A 24 -0.78 -24.44 -28.99
C ALA A 24 -1.01 -25.95 -29.19
N ASP A 25 -0.50 -26.74 -28.25
CA ASP A 25 -0.95 -28.11 -28.06
C ASP A 25 -1.27 -28.34 -26.58
N GLY A 26 -2.55 -28.65 -26.33
CA GLY A 26 -2.99 -29.54 -25.26
C GLY A 26 -2.67 -29.20 -23.81
N GLY A 27 -3.71 -28.77 -23.09
CA GLY A 27 -3.93 -29.23 -21.71
C GLY A 27 -3.47 -28.29 -20.60
N GLY A 28 -4.43 -27.78 -19.83
CA GLY A 28 -4.17 -26.93 -18.66
C GLY A 28 -3.35 -27.60 -17.56
N ARG A 29 -2.78 -26.74 -16.69
CA ARG A 29 -2.00 -26.99 -15.44
C ARG A 29 -0.50 -26.64 -15.48
N SER A 30 0.05 -26.07 -16.55
CA SER A 30 1.49 -25.73 -16.61
C SER A 30 1.87 -24.37 -15.99
N GLY A 31 0.91 -23.47 -15.73
CA GLY A 31 1.20 -22.12 -15.24
C GLY A 31 1.46 -21.99 -13.73
N VAL A 32 1.08 -22.98 -12.92
CA VAL A 32 1.24 -22.95 -11.45
C VAL A 32 2.57 -23.58 -11.03
N VAL A 33 2.99 -24.66 -11.71
CA VAL A 33 4.23 -25.40 -11.41
C VAL A 33 5.48 -24.55 -11.65
N LEU A 34 5.52 -23.73 -12.71
CA LEU A 34 6.66 -22.85 -13.00
C LEU A 34 6.89 -21.78 -11.92
N ARG A 35 5.81 -21.31 -11.28
CA ARG A 35 5.89 -20.29 -10.23
C ARG A 35 6.40 -20.88 -8.91
N GLU A 36 5.95 -22.08 -8.57
CA GLU A 36 6.43 -22.80 -7.38
C GLU A 36 7.92 -23.17 -7.54
N GLU A 37 8.34 -23.62 -8.72
CA GLU A 37 9.74 -23.89 -9.03
C GLU A 37 10.61 -22.61 -9.02
N GLU A 38 10.09 -21.47 -9.47
CA GLU A 38 10.78 -20.17 -9.39
C GLU A 38 10.93 -19.69 -7.93
N GLU A 39 9.89 -19.83 -7.13
CA GLU A 39 9.91 -19.53 -5.68
C GLU A 39 10.89 -20.47 -4.93
N ASP A 40 10.96 -21.76 -5.29
CA ASP A 40 11.92 -22.73 -4.74
C ASP A 40 13.37 -22.42 -5.13
N LEU A 41 13.59 -21.99 -6.37
CA LEU A 41 14.90 -21.55 -6.85
C LEU A 41 15.36 -20.29 -6.11
N GLU A 42 14.47 -19.32 -5.91
CA GLU A 42 14.74 -18.11 -5.14
C GLU A 42 15.12 -18.45 -3.68
N VAL A 43 14.38 -19.36 -3.03
CA VAL A 43 14.67 -19.82 -1.67
C VAL A 43 16.02 -20.54 -1.59
N LYS A 44 16.32 -21.39 -2.57
CA LYS A 44 17.59 -22.12 -2.64
C LYS A 44 18.76 -21.18 -2.92
N LEU A 45 18.59 -20.18 -3.78
CA LEU A 45 19.59 -19.16 -4.08
C LEU A 45 19.87 -18.29 -2.86
N ARG A 46 18.85 -17.86 -2.12
CA ARG A 46 19.02 -17.16 -0.83
C ARG A 46 19.79 -18.02 0.16
N ARG A 47 19.40 -19.28 0.32
CA ARG A 47 20.09 -20.23 1.20
C ARG A 47 21.56 -20.41 0.82
N ILE A 48 21.87 -20.45 -0.48
CA ILE A 48 23.25 -20.54 -0.97
C ILE A 48 24.01 -19.24 -0.66
N MET A 49 23.44 -18.08 -0.95
CA MET A 49 24.08 -16.79 -0.68
C MET A 49 24.37 -16.57 0.81
N ASP A 50 23.48 -17.03 1.69
CA ASP A 50 23.61 -16.83 3.13
C ASP A 50 24.52 -17.87 3.81
N ASN A 51 24.53 -19.12 3.33
CA ASN A 51 25.23 -20.22 4.01
C ASN A 51 26.51 -20.69 3.32
N VAL A 52 26.73 -20.34 2.05
CA VAL A 52 27.98 -20.68 1.35
C VAL A 52 28.99 -19.56 1.54
N PRO A 53 30.17 -19.84 2.12
CA PRO A 53 31.21 -18.83 2.29
C PRO A 53 31.64 -18.25 0.93
N VAL A 54 31.47 -16.95 0.75
CA VAL A 54 31.97 -16.24 -0.43
C VAL A 54 33.49 -16.15 -0.33
N ARG A 55 34.19 -16.96 -1.14
CA ARG A 55 35.65 -16.90 -1.24
C ARG A 55 36.05 -15.74 -2.15
N VAL A 56 36.74 -14.75 -1.62
CA VAL A 56 37.35 -13.68 -2.40
C VAL A 56 38.77 -14.10 -2.77
N SER A 57 39.08 -14.19 -4.07
CA SER A 57 40.39 -14.62 -4.58
C SER A 57 41.41 -13.48 -4.73
N ASN A 58 40.97 -12.22 -4.62
CA ASN A 58 41.76 -11.04 -5.01
C ASN A 58 42.29 -10.24 -3.81
N THR A 59 42.42 -10.88 -2.65
CA THR A 59 42.86 -10.23 -1.41
C THR A 59 44.37 -10.41 -1.22
N SER A 60 45.10 -9.29 -1.23
CA SER A 60 46.49 -9.22 -0.79
C SER A 60 46.59 -9.51 0.72
N GLY A 61 47.77 -9.98 1.17
CA GLY A 61 48.00 -10.30 2.58
C GLY A 61 47.80 -9.09 3.52
N SER A 62 47.48 -9.33 4.79
CA SER A 62 47.09 -8.29 5.75
C SER A 62 48.18 -7.24 6.04
N SER A 63 49.45 -7.58 5.79
CA SER A 63 50.59 -6.67 5.94
C SER A 63 51.11 -6.13 4.60
N ALA A 64 50.47 -6.46 3.48
CA ALA A 64 50.84 -5.94 2.18
C ALA A 64 50.50 -4.44 2.09
N GLY A 65 51.38 -3.65 1.48
CA GLY A 65 51.13 -2.24 1.22
C GLY A 65 50.02 -2.01 0.18
N SER A 66 49.64 -0.75 -0.01
CA SER A 66 48.61 -0.40 -1.00
C SER A 66 49.12 -0.60 -2.43
N GLY A 67 48.40 -1.40 -3.21
CA GLY A 67 48.62 -1.59 -4.64
C GLY A 67 47.92 -0.50 -5.48
N SER A 68 48.35 -0.33 -6.72
CA SER A 68 47.77 0.65 -7.66
C SER A 68 46.28 0.42 -7.98
N GLY A 69 45.77 -0.80 -7.77
CA GLY A 69 44.38 -1.17 -7.98
C GLY A 69 43.46 -0.97 -6.76
N ASP A 70 44.01 -0.77 -5.56
CA ASP A 70 43.24 -0.76 -4.31
C ASP A 70 42.28 0.42 -4.24
N PHE A 71 42.70 1.57 -4.78
CA PHE A 71 41.86 2.77 -4.87
C PHE A 71 40.57 2.49 -5.67
N HIS A 72 40.67 1.81 -6.80
CA HIS A 72 39.51 1.50 -7.63
C HIS A 72 38.60 0.44 -6.98
N GLN A 73 39.18 -0.53 -6.26
CA GLN A 73 38.41 -1.50 -5.48
C GLN A 73 37.61 -0.81 -4.38
N TYR A 74 38.25 0.05 -3.58
CA TYR A 74 37.56 0.84 -2.55
C TYR A 74 36.44 1.70 -3.15
N ARG A 75 36.70 2.38 -4.27
CA ARG A 75 35.69 3.22 -4.93
C ARG A 75 34.47 2.41 -5.36
N GLN A 76 34.67 1.21 -5.93
CA GLN A 76 33.56 0.33 -6.31
C GLN A 76 32.80 -0.20 -5.10
N MET A 77 33.51 -0.66 -4.07
CA MET A 77 32.88 -1.15 -2.83
C MET A 77 32.07 -0.06 -2.13
N ARG A 78 32.62 1.16 -2.02
CA ARG A 78 31.93 2.29 -1.41
C ARG A 78 30.65 2.67 -2.15
N ARG A 79 30.67 2.66 -3.48
CA ARG A 79 29.46 2.90 -4.30
C ARG A 79 28.42 1.82 -4.06
N ARG A 80 28.81 0.55 -4.13
CA ARG A 80 27.89 -0.58 -3.86
C ARG A 80 27.27 -0.48 -2.47
N GLU A 81 28.05 -0.11 -1.47
CA GLU A 81 27.57 0.01 -0.09
C GLU A 81 26.66 1.23 0.10
N GLN A 82 27.00 2.37 -0.52
CA GLN A 82 26.15 3.55 -0.49
C GLN A 82 24.80 3.29 -1.19
N ASP A 83 24.81 2.61 -2.33
CA ASP A 83 23.60 2.22 -3.04
C ASP A 83 22.75 1.24 -2.19
N ARG A 84 23.40 0.31 -1.49
CA ARG A 84 22.74 -0.63 -0.57
C ARG A 84 22.03 0.10 0.57
N LEU A 85 22.74 1.01 1.25
CA LEU A 85 22.19 1.81 2.35
C LEU A 85 21.04 2.70 1.86
N SER A 86 21.24 3.39 0.74
CA SER A 86 20.21 4.25 0.14
C SER A 86 18.93 3.47 -0.18
N ARG A 87 19.03 2.27 -0.77
CA ARG A 87 17.84 1.43 -1.03
C ARG A 87 17.11 1.06 0.25
N MET A 88 17.84 0.60 1.28
CA MET A 88 17.26 0.26 2.57
C MET A 88 16.54 1.45 3.22
N ASP A 89 17.14 2.64 3.17
CA ASP A 89 16.55 3.86 3.70
C ASP A 89 15.27 4.25 2.94
N THR A 90 15.29 4.20 1.61
CA THR A 90 14.09 4.52 0.81
C THR A 90 12.95 3.55 1.07
N ASP A 91 13.23 2.26 1.24
CA ASP A 91 12.21 1.25 1.54
C ASP A 91 11.65 1.42 2.95
N TYR A 92 12.51 1.74 3.92
CA TYR A 92 12.08 2.06 5.27
C TYR A 92 11.16 3.29 5.31
N GLN A 93 11.55 4.37 4.64
CA GLN A 93 10.73 5.59 4.57
C GLN A 93 9.38 5.33 3.89
N LYS A 94 9.34 4.56 2.80
CA LYS A 94 8.09 4.15 2.15
C LYS A 94 7.20 3.35 3.08
N ARG A 95 7.74 2.34 3.77
CA ARG A 95 6.98 1.51 4.72
C ARG A 95 6.43 2.34 5.87
N LYS A 96 7.24 3.25 6.42
CA LYS A 96 6.83 4.18 7.47
C LYS A 96 5.67 5.09 7.00
N ALA A 97 5.81 5.71 5.83
CA ALA A 97 4.77 6.57 5.27
C ALA A 97 3.45 5.83 5.01
N ILE A 98 3.52 4.59 4.49
CA ILE A 98 2.32 3.75 4.27
C ILE A 98 1.67 3.38 5.60
N ALA A 99 2.46 3.00 6.61
CA ALA A 99 1.93 2.66 7.93
C ALA A 99 1.23 3.86 8.58
N GLU A 100 1.86 5.04 8.55
CA GLU A 100 1.27 6.28 9.08
C GLU A 100 0.00 6.67 8.33
N PHE A 101 -0.01 6.55 7.00
CA PHE A 101 -1.20 6.83 6.20
C PHE A 101 -2.36 5.87 6.53
N ASN A 102 -2.08 4.58 6.67
CA ASN A 102 -3.09 3.58 7.00
C ASN A 102 -3.65 3.80 8.40
N MET A 103 -2.81 4.07 9.39
CA MET A 103 -3.26 4.43 10.75
C MET A 103 -4.19 5.64 10.73
N ARG A 104 -3.78 6.75 10.09
CA ARG A 104 -4.63 7.95 9.96
C ARG A 104 -5.92 7.70 9.17
N ARG A 105 -5.92 6.78 8.21
CA ARG A 105 -7.11 6.41 7.44
C ARG A 105 -8.06 5.58 8.30
N GLU A 106 -7.55 4.60 9.01
CA GLU A 106 -8.33 3.74 9.90
C GLU A 106 -8.95 4.53 11.05
N GLU A 107 -8.23 5.48 11.65
CA GLU A 107 -8.77 6.36 12.69
C GLU A 107 -9.95 7.19 12.18
N ARG A 108 -9.82 7.79 10.99
CA ARG A 108 -10.92 8.54 10.36
C ARG A 108 -12.13 7.66 10.04
N LEU A 109 -11.90 6.45 9.54
CA LEU A 109 -12.96 5.48 9.26
C LEU A 109 -13.65 5.04 10.56
N LYS A 110 -12.89 4.69 11.60
CA LYS A 110 -13.43 4.32 12.93
C LYS A 110 -14.27 5.45 13.51
N ALA A 111 -13.80 6.69 13.46
CA ALA A 111 -14.57 7.85 13.94
C ALA A 111 -15.90 8.04 13.16
N ALA A 112 -15.88 7.84 11.84
CA ALA A 112 -17.09 7.89 11.01
C ALA A 112 -18.04 6.73 11.31
N GLU A 113 -17.52 5.51 11.50
CA GLU A 113 -18.28 4.32 11.87
C GLU A 113 -18.91 4.47 13.26
N GLU A 114 -18.21 5.01 14.25
CA GLU A 114 -18.77 5.30 15.57
C GLU A 114 -19.90 6.32 15.51
N ARG A 115 -19.71 7.41 14.75
CA ARG A 115 -20.76 8.43 14.55
C ARG A 115 -21.99 7.82 13.86
N THR A 116 -21.80 7.00 12.84
CA THR A 116 -22.91 6.36 12.11
C THR A 116 -23.58 5.25 12.92
N ALA A 117 -22.84 4.46 13.70
CA ALA A 117 -23.35 3.43 14.61
C ALA A 117 -24.20 4.04 15.73
N LYS A 118 -23.73 5.11 16.39
CA LYS A 118 -24.50 5.86 17.40
C LYS A 118 -25.83 6.34 16.81
N LYS A 119 -25.82 6.95 15.62
CA LYS A 119 -27.03 7.41 14.92
C LYS A 119 -27.95 6.25 14.53
N ARG A 120 -27.40 5.13 14.05
CA ARG A 120 -28.15 3.91 13.69
C ARG A 120 -28.84 3.29 14.90
N LEU A 121 -28.15 3.18 16.04
CA LEU A 121 -28.71 2.69 17.31
C LEU A 121 -29.87 3.56 17.79
N LYS A 122 -29.73 4.90 17.73
CA LYS A 122 -30.83 5.83 18.07
C LYS A 122 -32.05 5.58 17.19
N ARG A 123 -31.87 5.40 15.87
CA ARG A 123 -32.96 5.10 14.93
C ARG A 123 -33.60 3.74 15.18
N GLN A 124 -32.82 2.70 15.49
CA GLN A 124 -33.33 1.37 15.81
C GLN A 124 -34.18 1.37 17.08
N LYS A 125 -33.73 2.05 18.15
CA LYS A 125 -34.52 2.21 19.38
C LYS A 125 -35.85 2.94 19.13
N LYS A 126 -35.85 4.03 18.33
CA LYS A 126 -37.09 4.73 17.93
C LYS A 126 -38.03 3.81 17.12
N LYS A 127 -37.48 3.00 16.20
CA LYS A 127 -38.26 2.03 15.40
C LYS A 127 -38.87 0.92 16.27
N GLN A 128 -38.14 0.41 17.25
CA GLN A 128 -38.63 -0.59 18.21
C GLN A 128 -39.78 -0.01 19.07
N LYS A 129 -39.59 1.17 19.68
CA LYS A 129 -40.66 1.86 20.44
C LYS A 129 -41.92 2.10 19.61
N LYS A 130 -41.80 2.50 18.35
CA LYS A 130 -42.95 2.69 17.44
C LYS A 130 -43.66 1.37 17.12
N LYS A 131 -42.91 0.28 16.94
CA LYS A 131 -43.48 -1.07 16.74
C LYS A 131 -44.22 -1.54 17.98
N GLU A 132 -43.62 -1.40 19.16
CA GLU A 132 -44.24 -1.77 20.44
C GLU A 132 -45.53 -0.98 20.72
N LYS A 133 -45.56 0.33 20.42
CA LYS A 133 -46.80 1.12 20.50
C LYS A 133 -47.87 0.60 19.54
N LYS A 134 -47.51 0.32 18.27
CA LYS A 134 -48.45 -0.23 17.28
C LYS A 134 -48.98 -1.63 17.62
N THR A 135 -48.16 -2.49 18.23
CA THR A 135 -48.62 -3.82 18.65
C THR A 135 -49.51 -3.73 19.88
N LYS A 136 -49.25 -2.81 20.82
CA LYS A 136 -50.16 -2.54 21.95
C LYS A 136 -51.52 -2.04 21.49
N THR A 137 -51.57 -1.12 20.52
CA THR A 137 -52.84 -0.61 19.99
C THR A 137 -53.61 -1.62 19.12
N ASN A 138 -52.98 -2.71 18.65
CA ASN A 138 -53.69 -3.77 17.92
C ASN A 138 -54.23 -4.88 18.84
N ASN A 139 -53.72 -5.00 20.07
CA ASN A 139 -54.21 -5.97 21.05
C ASN A 139 -55.33 -5.41 21.95
N ASP A 140 -55.63 -4.12 21.84
CA ASP A 140 -56.59 -3.38 22.68
C ASP A 140 -57.68 -2.76 21.80
N VAL A 141 -58.35 -3.60 20.99
CA VAL A 141 -59.56 -3.21 20.26
C VAL A 141 -60.75 -3.88 20.92
N GLU A 142 -61.25 -3.26 21.98
CA GLU A 142 -62.67 -3.12 22.31
C GLU A 142 -62.85 -1.75 23.02
N GLU A 143 -63.49 -0.84 22.28
CA GLU A 143 -64.13 0.44 22.63
C GLU A 143 -63.38 1.77 22.89
N PRO A 144 -64.01 2.92 22.52
CA PRO A 144 -63.33 4.17 22.20
C PRO A 144 -63.60 5.29 23.23
N LYS A 145 -62.61 6.19 23.41
CA LYS A 145 -62.75 7.66 23.44
C LYS A 145 -61.54 8.35 24.09
N ASP A 146 -61.37 9.59 23.64
CA ASP A 146 -60.91 10.75 24.39
C ASP A 146 -59.48 11.26 24.16
N GLU A 147 -59.40 12.57 24.27
CA GLU A 147 -58.60 13.48 23.49
C GLU A 147 -57.21 13.78 24.07
N GLY A 148 -56.34 14.30 23.19
CA GLY A 148 -55.37 15.35 23.52
C GLY A 148 -54.32 15.07 24.61
N VAL A 149 -53.13 14.65 24.18
CA VAL A 149 -51.86 15.21 24.71
C VAL A 149 -50.84 15.26 23.58
N GLU A 150 -50.67 16.45 22.99
CA GLU A 150 -49.43 16.80 22.30
C GLU A 150 -48.33 16.94 23.36
N GLU A 151 -47.38 16.00 23.36
CA GLU A 151 -46.14 16.20 24.11
C GLU A 151 -45.20 17.07 23.28
N PRO A 152 -44.65 18.17 23.84
CA PRO A 152 -43.70 19.01 23.13
C PRO A 152 -42.40 18.22 22.87
N ASP A 153 -41.98 18.18 21.60
CA ASP A 153 -40.67 17.71 21.16
C ASP A 153 -39.57 18.63 21.72
N VAL A 154 -39.23 18.46 23.00
CA VAL A 154 -38.07 19.10 23.61
C VAL A 154 -36.82 18.23 23.45
N ASP A 155 -35.92 18.80 22.66
CA ASP A 155 -34.46 18.78 22.79
C ASP A 155 -33.61 17.59 22.32
N GLY A 156 -32.52 18.02 21.66
CA GLY A 156 -31.42 17.19 21.23
C GLY A 156 -30.73 17.65 19.96
N PHE A 157 -30.83 18.93 19.57
CA PHE A 157 -29.81 19.55 18.71
C PHE A 157 -28.52 19.68 19.54
N SER A 158 -27.83 18.56 19.71
CA SER A 158 -26.42 18.57 20.07
C SER A 158 -25.68 18.92 18.79
N ASP A 159 -25.51 20.22 18.59
CA ASP A 159 -24.44 20.77 17.77
C ASP A 159 -23.12 20.31 18.40
N ASP A 160 -22.62 19.17 17.93
CA ASP A 160 -21.22 18.79 18.13
C ASP A 160 -20.47 19.26 16.88
N SER A 161 -20.39 20.59 16.78
CA SER A 161 -19.50 21.33 15.91
C SER A 161 -18.06 21.11 16.42
N GLY A 162 -17.57 19.89 16.17
CA GLY A 162 -16.18 19.50 16.41
C GLY A 162 -15.24 20.20 15.44
N ASP A 163 -14.81 21.39 15.87
CA ASP A 163 -13.60 22.13 15.49
C ASP A 163 -12.50 21.22 14.93
N SER A 164 -12.35 21.20 13.61
CA SER A 164 -11.17 20.66 12.94
C SER A 164 -10.15 21.78 12.80
N LYS A 165 -9.39 22.04 13.87
CA LYS A 165 -8.14 22.79 13.79
C LYS A 165 -7.12 21.96 13.01
N GLU A 166 -7.00 22.27 11.72
CA GLU A 166 -5.80 21.99 10.95
C GLU A 166 -4.69 22.94 11.41
N GLU A 167 -3.87 22.50 12.36
CA GLU A 167 -2.58 23.14 12.63
C GLU A 167 -1.61 22.68 11.52
N GLY A 168 -1.46 23.53 10.49
CA GLY A 168 -0.40 23.41 9.52
C GLY A 168 0.93 23.81 10.16
N GLU A 169 1.85 22.84 10.32
CA GLU A 169 3.23 23.11 10.66
C GLU A 169 3.90 23.97 9.57
N GLU A 170 4.12 25.23 9.90
CA GLU A 170 4.90 26.20 9.13
C GLU A 170 6.39 25.84 9.22
N LEU A 171 6.93 25.17 8.20
CA LEU A 171 8.37 25.09 7.98
C LEU A 171 8.89 26.50 7.62
N LYS A 172 9.54 27.16 8.58
CA LYS A 172 10.35 28.36 8.31
C LYS A 172 11.61 27.97 7.54
N GLN A 173 11.82 28.67 6.43
CA GLN A 173 13.07 28.70 5.65
C GLN A 173 14.15 29.49 6.38
#